data_AF-A0A246HJK6-F1
#
_entry.id   AF-A0A246HJK6-F1
#
_cell.length_a   1.000
_cell.length_b   1.000
_cell.length_c   1.000
_cell.angle_alpha   90.00
_cell.angle_beta   90.00
_cell.angle_gamma   90.00
#
_symmetry.space_group_name_H-M   'P 1'
#
loop_
_entity.id
_entity.type
_entity.pdbx_description
1 polymer ?
#
loop_
_entity_poly.entity_id
_entity_poly.type
_entity_poly.pdbx_seq_one_letter_code
_entity_poly.pdbx_strand_id
1 'polypeptide(L)'
;MAPAMKYLPSLLLLTTCLAAAASAQAAEPAAPADCIALSSDHQVVRNRADRDVLLRNGDQHYLVRFDRSCSSAAMSPKLDFATPGQDGQLCGGGVSKLHTNTQSCDIAAVEPLTAEQFNRKARARR
;
A
#
# COMPACT_ATOMS: atom_id res chain seq x y z
N MET A 1 -64.72 1.45 50.84
CA MET A 1 -63.34 1.66 51.31
C MET A 1 -62.41 0.99 50.30
N ALA A 2 -61.56 1.74 49.60
CA ALA A 2 -60.69 1.24 48.54
C ALA A 2 -59.66 0.20 49.04
N PRO A 3 -59.04 -0.57 48.13
CA PRO A 3 -57.65 -0.23 47.83
C PRO A 3 -57.22 -0.34 46.35
N ALA A 4 -56.39 0.65 45.99
CA ALA A 4 -55.25 0.66 45.07
C ALA A 4 -55.14 -0.40 43.96
N MET A 5 -55.25 0.04 42.71
CA MET A 5 -54.87 -0.75 41.54
C MET A 5 -53.90 0.02 40.63
N LYS A 6 -52.62 -0.32 40.83
CA LYS A 6 -51.56 -0.59 39.85
C LYS A 6 -51.38 0.37 38.67
N TYR A 7 -50.30 1.13 38.79
CA TYR A 7 -49.60 1.86 37.74
C TYR A 7 -49.20 0.96 36.56
N LEU A 8 -49.47 1.44 35.35
CA LEU A 8 -48.92 0.93 34.10
C LEU A 8 -48.68 2.12 33.15
N PRO A 9 -47.46 2.67 33.08
CA PRO A 9 -47.07 3.52 31.97
C PRO A 9 -46.50 2.62 30.87
N SER A 10 -47.25 2.52 29.77
CA SER A 10 -46.81 1.91 28.52
C SER A 10 -46.16 2.98 27.64
N LEU A 11 -45.14 2.55 26.88
CA LEU A 11 -44.45 3.26 25.79
C LEU A 11 -43.43 4.37 26.15
N LEU A 12 -42.15 4.04 26.00
CA LEU A 12 -41.33 4.59 24.90
C LEU A 12 -39.99 3.85 24.79
N LEU A 13 -39.82 3.10 23.70
CA LEU A 13 -38.53 2.61 23.23
C LEU A 13 -37.68 3.81 22.78
N LEU A 14 -36.48 3.96 23.34
CA LEU A 14 -35.40 4.72 22.72
C LEU A 14 -34.17 3.82 22.67
N THR A 15 -34.01 3.22 21.49
CA THR A 15 -32.81 2.54 20.99
C THR A 15 -31.64 3.52 20.97
N THR A 16 -30.73 3.43 21.93
CA THR A 16 -29.43 4.11 21.84
C THR A 16 -28.50 3.28 20.95
N CYS A 17 -28.29 3.75 19.72
CA CYS A 17 -27.31 3.22 18.78
C CYS A 17 -25.90 3.31 19.39
N LEU A 18 -25.25 2.14 19.50
CA LEU A 18 -23.80 2.02 19.70
C LEU A 18 -23.10 2.58 18.46
N ALA A 19 -22.56 3.79 18.56
CA ALA A 19 -21.60 4.29 17.58
C ALA A 19 -20.24 3.66 17.88
N ALA A 20 -19.97 2.50 17.29
CA ALA A 20 -18.61 1.99 17.16
C ALA A 20 -17.88 2.92 16.17
N ALA A 21 -17.13 3.89 16.71
CA ALA A 21 -16.17 4.64 15.92
C ALA A 21 -15.08 3.66 15.48
N ALA A 22 -15.21 3.12 14.27
CA ALA A 22 -14.11 2.50 13.57
C ALA A 22 -13.02 3.56 13.42
N SER A 23 -12.00 3.49 14.26
CA SER A 23 -10.77 4.23 14.06
C SER A 23 -10.18 3.74 12.75
N ALA A 24 -10.33 4.52 11.68
CA ALA A 24 -9.52 4.38 10.49
C ALA A 24 -8.10 4.74 10.91
N GLN A 25 -7.28 3.74 11.22
CA GLN A 25 -5.84 3.96 11.27
C GLN A 25 -5.42 4.29 9.84
N ALA A 26 -5.35 5.58 9.52
CA ALA A 26 -4.45 6.05 8.50
C ALA A 26 -3.07 5.65 9.00
N ALA A 27 -2.56 4.52 8.50
CA ALA A 27 -1.19 4.11 8.74
C ALA A 27 -0.31 5.28 8.36
N GLU A 28 0.27 5.92 9.38
CA GLU A 28 1.29 6.92 9.21
C GLU A 28 2.37 6.30 8.31
N PRO A 29 2.84 6.97 7.24
CA PRO A 29 3.90 6.40 6.43
C PRO A 29 5.11 6.24 7.35
N ALA A 30 5.37 5.01 7.77
CA ALA A 30 6.56 4.68 8.53
C ALA A 30 7.75 5.29 7.78
N ALA A 31 8.64 5.98 8.51
CA ALA A 31 9.93 6.40 7.97
C ALA A 31 10.53 5.24 7.18
N PRO A 32 11.10 5.46 5.98
CA PRO A 32 11.50 4.38 5.10
C PRO A 32 12.46 3.48 5.88
N ALA A 33 11.98 2.31 6.25
CA ALA A 33 12.83 1.21 6.66
C ALA A 33 13.73 0.93 5.46
N ASP A 34 15.03 0.79 5.71
CA ASP A 34 16.04 0.64 4.66
C ASP A 34 15.73 -0.52 3.68
N CYS A 35 14.86 -1.46 4.10
CA CYS A 35 14.27 -2.50 3.27
C CYS A 35 12.82 -2.81 3.69
N ILE A 36 12.00 -3.25 2.74
CA ILE A 36 10.69 -3.88 2.99
C ILE A 36 10.74 -5.35 2.58
N ALA A 37 10.01 -6.21 3.28
CA ALA A 37 9.78 -7.58 2.85
C ALA A 37 8.74 -7.61 1.71
N LEU A 38 9.05 -8.30 0.61
CA LEU A 38 8.12 -8.53 -0.49
C LEU A 38 7.20 -9.70 -0.15
N SER A 39 5.90 -9.48 -0.31
CA SER A 39 4.90 -10.54 -0.24
C SER A 39 5.01 -11.44 -1.47
N SER A 40 4.58 -12.69 -1.34
CA SER A 40 4.59 -13.65 -2.46
C SER A 40 3.66 -13.25 -3.62
N ASP A 41 2.69 -12.38 -3.35
CA ASP A 41 1.68 -11.89 -4.29
C ASP A 41 1.88 -10.42 -4.68
N HIS A 42 3.05 -9.85 -4.39
CA HIS A 42 3.35 -8.47 -4.74
C HIS A 42 3.23 -8.25 -6.25
N GLN A 43 2.83 -7.04 -6.63
CA GLN A 43 2.60 -6.69 -8.02
C GLN A 43 3.32 -5.40 -8.37
N VAL A 44 4.15 -5.50 -9.41
CA VAL A 44 4.81 -4.36 -10.03
C VAL A 44 3.91 -3.76 -11.08
N VAL A 45 3.74 -2.46 -10.97
CA VAL A 45 2.66 -1.72 -11.56
C VAL A 45 3.31 -0.53 -12.26
N ARG A 46 3.61 -0.71 -13.55
CA ARG A 46 4.36 0.27 -14.38
C ARG A 46 3.77 1.67 -14.27
N ASN A 47 4.52 2.70 -13.90
CA ASN A 47 4.07 4.09 -13.89
C ASN A 47 5.17 4.94 -14.50
N ARG A 48 4.97 5.55 -15.67
CA ARG A 48 6.07 6.26 -16.38
C ARG A 48 7.40 5.49 -16.27
N ALA A 49 7.35 4.25 -16.75
CA ALA A 49 8.24 3.20 -16.29
C ALA A 49 9.68 3.27 -16.81
N ASP A 50 10.15 4.48 -17.15
CA ASP A 50 11.55 4.81 -17.25
C ASP A 50 12.12 5.42 -15.95
N ARG A 51 11.30 5.97 -15.03
CA ARG A 51 11.81 6.62 -13.79
C ARG A 51 11.35 5.98 -12.51
N ASP A 52 10.19 5.35 -12.53
CA ASP A 52 9.64 4.69 -11.36
C ASP A 52 8.72 3.54 -11.75
N VAL A 53 8.38 2.71 -10.77
CA VAL A 53 7.28 1.77 -10.84
C VAL A 53 6.48 1.87 -9.54
N LEU A 54 5.20 1.58 -9.62
CA LEU A 54 4.39 1.38 -8.43
C LEU A 54 4.53 -0.07 -7.99
N LEU A 55 4.48 -0.29 -6.68
CA LEU A 55 4.49 -1.61 -6.09
C LEU A 55 3.27 -1.74 -5.18
N ARG A 56 2.47 -2.79 -5.40
CA ARG A 56 1.49 -3.26 -4.43
C ARG A 56 2.07 -4.47 -3.71
N ASN A 57 2.12 -4.44 -2.40
CA ASN A 57 2.73 -5.46 -1.54
C ASN A 57 1.73 -5.84 -0.45
N GLY A 58 0.85 -6.80 -0.74
CA GLY A 58 -0.39 -6.98 0.02
C GLY A 58 -1.22 -5.69 0.05
N ASP A 59 -1.53 -5.21 1.25
CA ASP A 59 -2.28 -3.96 1.48
C ASP A 59 -1.41 -2.70 1.46
N GLN A 60 -0.08 -2.86 1.45
CA GLN A 60 0.86 -1.76 1.40
C GLN A 60 1.17 -1.37 -0.04
N HIS A 61 1.39 -0.08 -0.26
CA HIS A 61 1.61 0.48 -1.58
C HIS A 61 2.85 1.36 -1.57
N TYR A 62 3.62 1.31 -2.64
CA TYR A 62 4.89 2.04 -2.72
C TYR A 62 5.11 2.64 -4.11
N LEU A 63 5.88 3.72 -4.16
CA LEU A 63 6.56 4.23 -5.34
C LEU A 63 8.02 3.78 -5.26
N VAL A 64 8.45 2.97 -6.21
CA VAL A 64 9.83 2.50 -6.31
C VAL A 64 10.53 3.35 -7.38
N ARG A 65 11.51 4.14 -6.96
CA ARG A 65 12.21 5.08 -7.83
C ARG A 65 13.55 4.52 -8.24
N PHE A 66 13.89 4.69 -9.51
CA PHE A 66 15.19 4.29 -10.04
C PHE A 66 16.22 5.39 -9.85
N ASP A 67 17.49 5.02 -9.64
CA ASP A 67 18.62 5.97 -9.61
C ASP A 67 18.76 6.72 -10.94
N ARG A 68 18.52 6.00 -12.04
CA ARG A 68 18.61 6.52 -13.42
C ARG A 68 17.43 6.05 -14.24
N SER A 69 17.38 6.53 -15.48
CA SER A 69 16.37 6.05 -16.44
C SER A 69 16.53 4.54 -16.65
N CYS A 70 15.45 3.79 -16.41
CA CYS A 70 15.32 2.37 -16.65
C CYS A 70 14.32 2.13 -17.79
N SER A 71 14.68 2.51 -19.02
CA SER A 71 13.74 2.47 -20.16
C SER A 71 13.13 1.09 -20.41
N SER A 72 13.85 0.02 -20.09
CA SER A 72 13.35 -1.34 -20.24
C SER A 72 12.21 -1.68 -19.27
N ALA A 73 12.11 -1.04 -18.10
CA ALA A 73 11.04 -1.32 -17.14
C ALA A 73 9.64 -0.98 -17.70
N ALA A 74 9.54 -0.06 -18.66
CA ALA A 74 8.29 0.27 -19.34
C ALA A 74 7.80 -0.80 -20.29
N MET A 75 8.71 -1.54 -20.93
CA MET A 75 8.38 -2.46 -22.03
C MET A 75 8.57 -3.92 -21.65
N SER A 76 9.34 -4.20 -20.58
CA SER A 76 9.68 -5.57 -20.26
C SER A 76 8.47 -6.34 -19.72
N PRO A 77 8.19 -7.54 -20.25
CA PRO A 77 7.11 -8.39 -19.74
C PRO A 77 7.40 -8.93 -18.34
N LYS A 78 8.69 -8.97 -17.95
CA LYS A 78 9.17 -9.50 -16.68
C LYS A 78 9.90 -8.41 -15.90
N LEU A 79 9.53 -8.25 -14.64
CA LEU A 79 10.03 -7.23 -13.73
C LEU A 79 10.22 -7.90 -12.37
N ASP A 80 11.46 -8.18 -12.00
CA ASP A 80 11.78 -8.87 -10.75
C ASP A 80 12.72 -8.01 -9.92
N PHE A 81 12.42 -7.84 -8.63
CA PHE A 81 13.36 -7.21 -7.71
C PHE A 81 14.36 -8.24 -7.21
N ALA A 82 15.62 -7.83 -7.11
CA ALA A 82 16.68 -8.61 -6.46
C ALA A 82 17.45 -7.74 -5.47
N THR A 83 17.77 -8.33 -4.33
CA THR A 83 18.56 -7.70 -3.27
C THR A 83 19.67 -8.67 -2.88
N PRO A 84 20.93 -8.36 -3.22
CA PRO A 84 22.04 -9.27 -2.96
C PRO A 84 22.12 -9.71 -1.48
N GLY A 85 22.08 -11.02 -1.24
CA GLY A 85 22.16 -11.61 0.09
C GLY A 85 20.89 -11.48 0.94
N GLN A 86 19.81 -10.93 0.40
CA GLN A 86 18.54 -10.71 1.11
C GLN A 86 17.34 -11.01 0.20
N ASP A 87 17.18 -12.28 -0.16
CA ASP A 87 16.08 -12.72 -1.02
C ASP A 87 14.71 -12.33 -0.44
N GLY A 88 13.82 -11.86 -1.32
CA GLY A 88 12.48 -11.43 -0.92
C GLY A 88 12.44 -10.08 -0.20
N GLN A 89 13.52 -9.30 -0.17
CA GLN A 89 13.51 -7.92 0.30
C GLN A 89 13.64 -6.92 -0.84
N LEU A 90 13.13 -5.72 -0.63
CA LEU A 90 13.29 -4.56 -1.52
C LEU A 90 13.75 -3.36 -0.70
N CYS A 91 14.90 -2.81 -1.07
CA CYS A 91 15.63 -1.77 -0.37
C CYS A 91 15.86 -0.57 -1.30
N GLY A 92 15.96 0.62 -0.71
CA GLY A 92 16.42 1.82 -1.42
C GLY A 92 17.94 1.93 -1.48
N GLY A 93 18.45 3.11 -1.86
CA GLY A 93 19.86 3.46 -1.74
C GLY A 93 20.81 2.71 -2.69
N GLY A 94 20.30 2.12 -3.77
CA GLY A 94 21.06 1.33 -4.74
C GLY A 94 21.37 -0.10 -4.27
N VAL A 95 20.82 -0.52 -3.12
CA VAL A 95 21.03 -1.87 -2.57
C VAL A 95 20.27 -2.91 -3.40
N SER A 96 19.02 -2.61 -3.75
CA SER A 96 18.22 -3.47 -4.62
C SER A 96 18.30 -3.04 -6.08
N LYS A 97 18.03 -4.01 -6.95
CA LYS A 97 17.94 -3.82 -8.40
C LYS A 97 16.60 -4.32 -8.91
N LEU A 98 16.06 -3.64 -9.92
CA LEU A 98 15.03 -4.17 -10.79
C LEU A 98 15.68 -4.85 -11.98
N HIS A 99 15.43 -6.15 -12.14
CA HIS A 99 15.78 -6.90 -13.32
C HIS A 99 14.65 -6.85 -14.33
N THR A 100 15.02 -6.49 -15.55
CA THR A 100 14.19 -6.64 -16.73
C THR A 100 14.85 -7.66 -17.66
N ASN A 101 14.20 -7.99 -18.77
CA ASN A 101 14.79 -8.87 -19.78
C ASN A 101 16.09 -8.34 -20.40
N THR A 102 16.32 -7.02 -20.38
CA THR A 102 17.43 -6.38 -21.13
C THR A 102 18.29 -5.42 -20.30
N GLN A 103 17.86 -5.08 -19.08
CA GLN A 103 18.55 -4.13 -18.21
C GLN A 103 18.46 -4.58 -16.75
N SER A 104 19.36 -4.07 -15.93
CA SER A 104 19.26 -4.10 -14.48
C SER A 104 19.40 -2.66 -13.98
N CYS A 105 18.46 -2.23 -13.15
CA CYS A 105 18.30 -0.82 -12.77
C CYS A 105 18.34 -0.69 -11.26
N ASP A 106 19.20 0.18 -10.74
CA ASP A 106 19.35 0.40 -9.31
C ASP A 106 18.13 1.13 -8.73
N ILE A 107 17.66 0.66 -7.58
CA ILE A 107 16.55 1.27 -6.84
C ILE A 107 17.10 2.36 -5.92
N ALA A 108 16.76 3.61 -6.19
CA ALA A 108 17.17 4.75 -5.37
C ALA A 108 16.33 4.86 -4.09
N ALA A 109 15.01 4.67 -4.19
CA ALA A 109 14.11 4.85 -3.06
C ALA A 109 12.85 3.98 -3.16
N VAL A 110 12.32 3.61 -2.00
CA VAL A 110 11.05 2.90 -1.84
C VAL A 110 10.17 3.78 -0.96
N GLU A 111 9.33 4.59 -1.58
CA GLU A 111 8.51 5.58 -0.88
C GLU A 111 7.13 4.99 -0.59
N PRO A 112 6.64 4.96 0.66
CA PRO A 112 5.29 4.50 0.97
C PRO A 112 4.24 5.42 0.34
N LEU A 113 3.15 4.82 -0.11
CA LEU A 113 1.97 5.50 -0.64
C LEU A 113 0.73 5.05 0.11
N THR A 114 -0.20 5.98 0.27
CA THR A 114 -1.59 5.63 0.58
C THR A 114 -2.23 4.91 -0.60
N ALA A 115 -3.26 4.09 -0.34
CA ALA A 115 -4.02 3.42 -1.40
C ALA A 115 -4.63 4.42 -2.40
N GLU A 116 -5.06 5.60 -1.95
CA GLU A 116 -5.59 6.64 -2.83
C GLU A 116 -4.51 7.20 -3.77
N GLN A 117 -3.33 7.55 -3.24
CA GLN A 117 -2.20 8.03 -4.03
C GLN A 117 -1.75 6.99 -5.05
N PHE A 118 -1.67 5.72 -4.64
CA PHE A 118 -1.35 4.61 -5.52
C PHE A 118 -2.37 4.51 -6.65
N ASN A 119 -3.67 4.47 -6.33
CA ASN A 119 -4.73 4.35 -7.33
C ASN A 119 -4.76 5.52 -8.31
N ARG A 120 -4.52 6.74 -7.83
CA ARG A 120 -4.43 7.93 -8.69
C ARG A 120 -3.29 7.80 -9.69
N LYS A 121 -2.08 7.49 -9.23
CA LYS A 121 -0.89 7.27 -10.09
C LYS A 121 -1.11 6.07 -11.02
N ALA A 122 -1.74 5.01 -10.50
CA ALA A 122 -2.02 3.79 -11.23
C ALA A 122 -2.96 4.02 -12.42
N ARG A 123 -3.91 4.95 -12.32
CA ARG A 123 -4.85 5.32 -13.38
C ARG A 123 -4.24 6.29 -14.40
N ALA A 124 -3.34 7.17 -13.96
CA ALA A 124 -2.69 8.19 -14.78
C ALA A 124 -1.69 7.66 -15.82
N ARG A 125 -1.64 6.34 -16.03
CA ARG A 125 -0.79 5.67 -17.03
C ARG A 125 -1.46 5.51 -18.39
N ARG A 126 -2.78 5.71 -18.44
CA ARG A 126 -3.57 5.58 -19.67
C ARG A 126 -3.25 6.70 -20.64
#